data_AF-A0A182GEC2-F1
#
_entry.id   AF-A0A182GEC2-F1
#
_cell.length_a   1.000
_cell.length_b   1.000
_cell.length_c   1.000
_cell.angle_alpha   90.00
_cell.angle_beta   90.00
_cell.angle_gamma   90.00
#
_symmetry.space_group_name_H-M   'P 1'
#
loop_
_entity.id
_entity.type
_entity.pdbx_description
1 polymer ?
#
loop_
_entity_poly.entity_id
_entity_poly.type
_entity_poly.pdbx_seq_one_letter_code
_entity_poly.pdbx_strand_id
1 'polypeptide(L)'
;NFFSAFRLCMDSYQVLATDESREDSKKLAKLLADKNVRQPVWLSGTDLGQPGSWIWLSIMLPVGGVSNYVRWDDNVHNPSGCMTAELDDNHIKWSTKPCSQTACYVCQSFG
;
A
#
# COMPACT_ATOMS: atom_id res chain seq x y z
N ASN A 1 -0.65 7.80 10.98
CA ASN A 1 -0.08 6.45 11.09
C ASN A 1 -0.95 5.47 10.31
N PHE A 2 -0.47 4.25 10.05
CA PHE A 2 -1.15 3.24 9.21
C PHE A 2 -2.57 2.92 9.69
N PHE A 3 -2.75 2.63 10.99
CA PHE A 3 -4.07 2.27 11.53
C PHE A 3 -5.07 3.43 11.46
N SER A 4 -4.60 4.67 11.60
CA SER A 4 -5.43 5.85 11.41
C SER A 4 -5.89 5.97 9.96
N ALA A 5 -4.99 5.74 8.99
CA ALA A 5 -5.33 5.75 7.58
C ALA A 5 -6.36 4.66 7.22
N PHE A 6 -6.16 3.44 7.75
CA PHE A 6 -7.12 2.34 7.60
C PHE A 6 -8.51 2.73 8.07
N ARG A 7 -8.62 3.29 9.29
CA ARG A 7 -9.90 3.76 9.85
C ARG A 7 -10.51 4.90 9.03
N LEU A 8 -9.72 5.91 8.65
CA LEU A 8 -10.22 7.08 7.93
C LEU A 8 -10.79 6.73 6.54
N CYS A 9 -10.22 5.74 5.86
CA CYS A 9 -10.83 5.23 4.63
C CYS A 9 -12.20 4.59 4.89
N MET A 10 -12.31 3.76 5.94
CA MET A 10 -13.59 3.15 6.32
C MET A 10 -14.65 4.17 6.72
N ASP A 11 -14.27 5.23 7.44
CA ASP A 11 -15.16 6.34 7.81
C ASP A 11 -15.72 7.07 6.56
N SER A 12 -15.06 6.93 5.42
CA SER A 12 -15.47 7.49 4.13
C SER A 12 -16.12 6.45 3.20
N TYR A 13 -16.55 5.30 3.72
CA TYR A 13 -17.11 4.17 2.95
C TYR A 13 -16.16 3.63 1.86
N GLN A 14 -14.85 3.72 2.11
CA GLN A 14 -13.78 3.21 1.26
C GLN A 14 -12.89 2.25 2.06
N VAL A 15 -11.91 1.65 1.42
CA VAL A 15 -10.88 0.85 2.11
C VAL A 15 -9.49 1.40 1.82
N LEU A 16 -8.53 1.14 2.70
CA LEU A 16 -7.14 1.49 2.42
C LEU A 16 -6.67 0.70 1.18
N ALA A 17 -6.05 1.38 0.23
CA ALA A 17 -5.89 0.84 -1.11
C ALA A 17 -5.01 -0.42 -1.17
N THR A 18 -5.32 -1.30 -2.10
CA THR A 18 -4.49 -2.41 -2.58
C THR A 18 -3.84 -2.04 -3.91
N ASP A 19 -2.76 -2.73 -4.26
CA ASP A 19 -2.10 -2.62 -5.56
C ASP A 19 -1.86 -4.03 -6.09
N GLU A 20 -2.87 -4.61 -6.72
CA GLU A 20 -2.91 -6.06 -7.01
C GLU A 20 -2.57 -6.41 -8.46
N SER A 21 -2.41 -5.39 -9.31
CA SER A 21 -2.20 -5.53 -10.75
C SER A 21 -1.38 -4.39 -11.33
N ARG A 22 -0.91 -4.58 -12.58
CA ARG A 22 -0.21 -3.50 -13.34
C ARG A 22 -1.15 -2.32 -13.58
N GLU A 23 -2.42 -2.59 -13.74
CA GLU A 23 -3.48 -1.60 -13.93
C GLU A 23 -3.67 -0.75 -12.67
N ASP A 24 -3.70 -1.37 -11.49
CA ASP A 24 -3.81 -0.66 -10.22
C ASP A 24 -2.59 0.22 -9.96
N SER A 25 -1.37 -0.32 -10.17
CA SER A 25 -0.14 0.48 -10.05
C SER A 25 -0.13 1.67 -11.00
N LYS A 26 -0.64 1.53 -12.24
CA LYS A 26 -0.72 2.65 -13.18
C LYS A 26 -1.71 3.72 -12.71
N LYS A 27 -2.88 3.30 -12.19
CA LYS A 27 -3.88 4.22 -11.61
C LYS A 27 -3.29 4.94 -10.40
N LEU A 28 -2.59 4.22 -9.53
CA LEU A 28 -1.92 4.76 -8.35
C LEU A 28 -0.81 5.75 -8.75
N ALA A 29 0.07 5.39 -9.69
CA ALA A 29 1.13 6.27 -10.18
C ALA A 29 0.56 7.57 -10.75
N LYS A 30 -0.48 7.46 -11.58
CA LYS A 30 -1.18 8.62 -12.14
C LYS A 30 -1.80 9.48 -11.04
N LEU A 31 -2.48 8.88 -10.07
CA LEU A 31 -3.09 9.61 -8.96
C LEU A 31 -2.05 10.40 -8.16
N LEU A 32 -0.91 9.78 -7.83
CA LEU A 32 0.17 10.45 -7.09
C LEU A 32 0.80 11.57 -7.91
N ALA A 33 1.04 11.34 -9.22
CA ALA A 33 1.56 12.36 -10.12
C ALA A 33 0.60 13.57 -10.26
N ASP A 34 -0.68 13.32 -10.52
CA ASP A 34 -1.72 14.35 -10.68
C ASP A 34 -1.90 15.19 -9.40
N LYS A 35 -1.68 14.58 -8.23
CA LYS A 35 -1.74 15.25 -6.92
C LYS A 35 -0.38 15.82 -6.47
N ASN A 36 0.67 15.68 -7.28
CA ASN A 36 2.05 16.07 -6.96
C ASN A 36 2.55 15.50 -5.61
N VAL A 37 2.17 14.26 -5.31
CA VAL A 37 2.59 13.54 -4.09
C VAL A 37 3.90 12.82 -4.39
N ARG A 38 4.97 13.26 -3.75
CA ARG A 38 6.31 12.66 -3.85
C ARG A 38 6.73 11.86 -2.62
N GLN A 39 5.99 11.98 -1.53
CA GLN A 39 6.27 11.26 -0.30
C GLN A 39 5.56 9.91 -0.28
N PRO A 40 6.08 8.92 0.47
CA PRO A 40 5.43 7.62 0.62
C PRO A 40 3.99 7.75 1.11
N VAL A 41 3.12 6.90 0.57
CA VAL A 41 1.71 6.80 0.97
C VAL A 41 1.40 5.40 1.47
N TRP A 42 0.55 5.27 2.49
CA TRP A 42 0.09 3.98 2.98
C TRP A 42 -0.79 3.26 1.96
N LEU A 43 -0.47 1.98 1.75
CA LEU A 43 -1.35 0.95 1.20
C LEU A 43 -1.79 0.01 2.33
N SER A 44 -2.72 -0.90 2.06
CA SER A 44 -3.24 -1.85 3.07
C SER A 44 -2.36 -3.05 3.36
N GLY A 45 -1.18 -3.14 2.74
CA GLY A 45 -0.24 -4.23 2.94
C GLY A 45 0.36 -4.21 4.34
N THR A 46 0.38 -5.35 5.04
CA THR A 46 1.10 -5.54 6.31
C THR A 46 1.47 -7.00 6.53
N ASP A 47 2.55 -7.23 7.27
CA ASP A 47 2.96 -8.55 7.77
C ASP A 47 2.98 -8.62 9.30
N LEU A 48 2.33 -7.67 9.99
CA LEU A 48 2.31 -7.63 11.47
C LEU A 48 1.73 -8.89 12.13
N GLY A 49 0.82 -9.60 11.44
CA GLY A 49 0.26 -10.85 11.95
C GLY A 49 1.26 -12.01 11.92
N GLN A 50 2.15 -12.02 10.92
CA GLN A 50 3.21 -13.00 10.76
C GLN A 50 4.31 -12.41 9.86
N PRO A 51 5.47 -12.02 10.45
CA PRO A 51 6.66 -11.56 9.72
C PRO A 51 6.93 -12.34 8.43
N GLY A 52 7.05 -11.64 7.31
CA GLY A 52 7.29 -12.24 5.99
C GLY A 52 6.05 -12.81 5.28
N SER A 53 4.89 -12.86 5.93
CA SER A 53 3.60 -13.26 5.34
C SER A 53 2.71 -12.04 5.18
N TRP A 54 2.85 -11.37 4.03
CA TRP A 54 2.15 -10.13 3.73
C TRP A 54 0.70 -10.36 3.32
N ILE A 55 -0.20 -9.58 3.90
CA ILE A 55 -1.62 -9.54 3.56
C ILE A 55 -2.04 -8.13 3.16
N TRP A 56 -3.01 -8.05 2.25
CA TRP A 56 -3.81 -6.86 2.04
C TRP A 56 -4.90 -6.80 3.12
N LEU A 57 -4.67 -6.03 4.19
CA LEU A 57 -5.55 -5.99 5.36
C LEU A 57 -7.00 -5.61 5.01
N SER A 58 -7.19 -4.77 4.00
CA SER A 58 -8.52 -4.30 3.54
C SER A 58 -9.40 -5.40 2.96
N ILE A 59 -8.82 -6.44 2.39
CA ILE A 59 -9.54 -7.52 1.70
C ILE A 59 -9.22 -8.91 2.26
N MET A 60 -8.31 -8.99 3.24
CA MET A 60 -7.88 -10.23 3.90
C MET A 60 -7.32 -11.28 2.94
N LEU A 61 -6.62 -10.84 1.88
CA LEU A 61 -5.95 -11.73 0.93
C LEU A 61 -4.42 -11.60 0.99
N PRO A 62 -3.66 -12.68 0.69
CA PRO A 62 -2.21 -12.62 0.62
C PRO A 62 -1.73 -11.70 -0.51
N VAL A 63 -0.70 -10.90 -0.24
CA VAL A 63 -0.06 -10.07 -1.28
C VAL A 63 0.59 -10.99 -2.32
N GLY A 64 0.22 -10.81 -3.59
CA GLY A 64 0.69 -11.65 -4.69
C GLY A 64 0.08 -13.05 -4.74
N GLY A 65 -0.75 -13.46 -3.77
CA GLY A 65 -1.29 -14.83 -3.72
C GLY A 65 -2.28 -15.16 -4.85
N VAL A 66 -3.07 -14.17 -5.28
CA VAL A 66 -4.07 -14.35 -6.36
C VAL A 66 -3.50 -14.01 -7.74
N SER A 67 -2.73 -12.93 -7.84
CA SER A 67 -2.26 -12.38 -9.12
C SER A 67 -0.79 -12.70 -9.44
N ASN A 68 -0.03 -13.31 -8.53
CA ASN A 68 1.45 -13.40 -8.58
C ASN A 68 2.14 -12.04 -8.74
N TYR A 69 1.43 -10.95 -8.43
CA TYR A 69 1.90 -9.60 -8.61
C TYR A 69 2.58 -9.07 -7.35
N VAL A 70 3.83 -8.66 -7.48
CA VAL A 70 4.61 -8.03 -6.40
C VAL A 70 5.48 -6.89 -6.95
N ARG A 71 5.67 -5.84 -6.15
CA ARG A 71 6.53 -4.68 -6.47
C ARG A 71 7.40 -4.21 -5.31
N TRP A 72 7.88 -5.16 -4.52
CA TRP A 72 8.85 -4.89 -3.48
C TRP A 72 10.09 -4.23 -4.08
N ASP A 73 10.55 -3.14 -3.46
CA ASP A 73 11.92 -2.66 -3.67
C ASP A 73 12.89 -3.71 -3.11
N ASP A 74 14.02 -3.94 -3.78
CA ASP A 74 14.96 -5.06 -3.50
C ASP A 74 15.55 -5.04 -2.06
N ASN A 75 15.24 -4.01 -1.28
CA ASN A 75 15.67 -3.79 0.10
C ASN A 75 14.58 -4.07 1.17
N VAL A 76 13.74 -5.11 1.02
CA VAL A 76 12.84 -5.56 2.10
C VAL A 76 13.64 -6.22 3.23
N HIS A 77 14.41 -5.43 3.97
CA HIS A 77 15.33 -5.88 5.02
C HIS A 77 14.78 -5.70 6.45
N ASN A 78 13.47 -5.48 6.62
CA ASN A 78 12.85 -5.42 7.94
C ASN A 78 11.52 -6.19 7.98
N PRO A 79 11.47 -7.37 8.62
CA PRO A 79 10.36 -8.33 8.49
C PRO A 79 9.17 -8.02 9.41
N SER A 80 8.90 -6.76 9.74
CA SER A 80 7.64 -6.40 10.38
C SER A 80 7.30 -4.94 10.13
N GLY A 81 6.19 -4.68 9.45
CA GLY A 81 5.75 -3.33 9.20
C GLY A 81 4.50 -3.20 8.36
N CYS A 82 4.36 -2.01 7.82
CA CYS A 82 3.25 -1.63 6.98
C CYS A 82 3.78 -1.14 5.64
N MET A 83 3.02 -1.40 4.59
CA MET A 83 3.41 -1.15 3.22
C MET A 83 3.14 0.30 2.84
N THR A 84 4.15 0.95 2.27
CA THR A 84 4.00 2.23 1.59
C THR A 84 4.25 2.06 0.09
N ALA A 85 3.59 2.89 -0.71
CA ALA A 85 3.90 3.11 -2.11
C ALA A 85 4.57 4.47 -2.29
N GLU A 86 5.55 4.54 -3.18
CA GLU A 86 6.20 5.78 -3.60
C GLU A 86 6.27 5.83 -5.14
N LEU A 87 6.13 7.03 -5.69
CA LEU A 87 6.23 7.28 -7.13
C LEU A 87 7.71 7.55 -7.47
N ASP A 88 8.29 6.68 -8.28
CA ASP A 88 9.66 6.77 -8.78
C ASP A 88 9.67 6.61 -10.29
N ASP A 89 10.12 7.63 -11.03
CA ASP A 89 10.14 7.66 -12.51
C ASP A 89 8.85 7.12 -13.16
N ASN A 90 7.68 7.61 -12.72
CA ASN A 90 6.33 7.19 -13.15
C ASN A 90 5.94 5.74 -12.82
N HIS A 91 6.70 5.06 -11.96
CA HIS A 91 6.40 3.71 -11.50
C HIS A 91 6.16 3.70 -9.98
N ILE A 92 5.31 2.79 -9.53
CA ILE A 92 5.12 2.55 -8.10
C ILE A 92 6.18 1.58 -7.61
N LYS A 93 6.82 1.93 -6.50
CA LYS A 93 7.66 1.03 -5.70
C LYS A 93 7.03 0.82 -4.34
N TRP A 94 6.99 -0.42 -3.86
CA TRP A 94 6.55 -0.73 -2.51
C TRP A 94 7.74 -0.74 -1.56
N SER A 95 7.52 -0.25 -0.36
CA SER A 95 8.51 -0.26 0.72
C SER A 95 7.84 -0.59 2.04
N THR A 96 8.65 -0.96 3.02
CA THR A 96 8.19 -1.24 4.39
C THR A 96 8.58 -0.09 5.30
N LYS A 97 7.64 0.38 6.12
CA LYS A 97 7.88 1.41 7.14
C LYS A 97 7.24 1.00 8.48
N PRO A 98 7.75 1.51 9.62
CA PRO A 98 7.09 1.33 10.91
C PRO A 98 5.65 1.86 10.85
N CYS A 99 4.68 1.04 11.23
CA CYS A 99 3.25 1.38 11.13
C CYS A 99 2.84 2.62 11.94
N SER A 100 3.61 2.97 12.97
CA SER A 100 3.43 4.18 13.79
C SER A 100 3.82 5.47 13.06
N GLN A 101 4.60 5.40 11.98
CA GLN A 101 5.06 6.58 11.23
C GLN A 101 3.88 7.35 10.62
N THR A 102 3.99 8.68 10.59
CA THR A 102 3.04 9.53 9.88
C THR A 102 3.40 9.59 8.40
N ALA A 103 2.42 9.31 7.54
CA ALA A 103 2.53 9.44 6.10
C ALA A 103 1.13 9.68 5.52
N CYS A 104 1.07 10.13 4.27
CA CYS A 104 -0.17 10.19 3.49
C CYS A 104 -0.73 8.79 3.25
N TYR A 105 -1.94 8.69 2.74
CA TYR A 105 -2.61 7.42 2.48
C TYR A 105 -3.49 7.51 1.25
N VAL A 106 -3.79 6.35 0.66
CA VAL A 106 -4.69 6.24 -0.50
C VAL A 106 -5.82 5.31 -0.13
N CYS A 107 -7.06 5.77 -0.33
CA CYS A 107 -8.24 4.93 -0.22
C CYS A 107 -8.71 4.49 -1.60
N GLN A 108 -9.33 3.32 -1.68
CA GLN A 108 -9.98 2.82 -2.89
C GLN A 108 -11.45 2.50 -2.61
N SER A 109 -12.28 2.59 -3.64
CA SER A 109 -13.65 2.10 -3.66
C SER A 109 -13.76 0.99 -4.70
N PHE A 110 -14.51 -0.06 -4.38
CA PHE A 110 -14.92 -1.07 -5.37
C PHE A 110 -16.26 -0.63 -5.95
N GLY A 111 -16.27 -0.32 -7.25
CA GLY A 111 -17.46 0.10 -7.99
C GLY A 111 -17.83 -0.91 -9.05
#